data_AF-A0A936ALU9-F1
#
_entry.id   AF-A0A936ALU9-F1
#
_cell.length_a   1.000
_cell.length_b   1.000
_cell.length_c   1.000
_cell.angle_alpha   90.00
_cell.angle_beta   90.00
_cell.angle_gamma   90.00
#
_symmetry.space_group_name_H-M   'P 1'
#
loop_
_entity.id
_entity.type
_entity.pdbx_description
1 polymer ?
#
loop_
_entity_poly.entity_id
_entity_poly.type
_entity_poly.pdbx_seq_one_letter_code
_entity_poly.pdbx_strand_id
1 'polypeptide(L)'
;MIDAQYYREQWARYNSNPRGMQRPEVNKSLAALQPVINGEMPVIFNVGSVREIKRAIALAEEFKLKYLIAGATDSYEIADFLKSKNATVLLSLSFPQKPLGLEDPESESLRVLRERADAPKAAAALSKAGVRFAFSSGTLTRPADYLVNAARSIENGLSKDEALKALTIYPAQIFGLGEQLGSIEKGKIANLVLASGDIFDKNTKVRHVFIDGKLFEIKAPTGPPAGIPGGGGRGPGRGPGATPPQSEAPAESSSEGSAGIALPRE
;
A
#
# COMPACT_ATOMS: atom_id res chain seq x y z
N MET A 1 -8.25 10.64 -20.58
CA MET A 1 -7.34 11.82 -20.60
C MET A 1 -7.74 12.83 -21.66
N ILE A 2 -8.01 12.39 -22.90
CA ILE A 2 -8.50 13.25 -23.99
C ILE A 2 -9.80 13.98 -23.60
N ASP A 3 -10.78 13.29 -23.01
CA ASP A 3 -12.04 13.92 -22.57
C ASP A 3 -11.83 15.01 -21.53
N ALA A 4 -10.85 14.84 -20.64
CA ALA A 4 -10.54 15.82 -19.61
C ALA A 4 -9.77 17.04 -20.18
N GLN A 5 -8.98 16.86 -21.24
CA GLN A 5 -8.42 17.97 -22.02
C GLN A 5 -9.52 18.73 -22.77
N TYR A 6 -10.42 18.00 -23.42
CA TYR A 6 -11.58 18.60 -24.10
C TYR A 6 -12.48 19.36 -23.13
N TYR A 7 -12.75 18.79 -21.96
CA TYR A 7 -13.49 19.44 -20.87
C TYR A 7 -12.84 20.77 -20.46
N ARG A 8 -11.51 20.78 -20.28
CA ARG A 8 -10.74 21.99 -19.97
C ARG A 8 -10.91 23.06 -21.04
N GLU A 9 -10.80 22.66 -22.32
CA GLU A 9 -10.92 23.57 -23.46
C GLU A 9 -12.32 24.17 -23.57
N GLN A 10 -13.37 23.37 -23.34
CA GLN A 10 -14.75 23.88 -23.31
C GLN A 10 -14.95 24.93 -22.22
N TRP A 11 -14.47 24.66 -21.00
CA TRP A 11 -14.55 25.62 -19.91
C TRP A 11 -13.69 26.87 -20.16
N ALA A 12 -12.50 26.73 -20.75
CA ALA A 12 -11.65 27.87 -21.11
C ALA A 12 -12.31 28.78 -22.17
N ARG A 13 -12.94 28.19 -23.19
CA ARG A 13 -13.71 28.92 -24.22
C ARG A 13 -14.91 29.65 -23.61
N TYR A 14 -15.68 28.97 -22.75
CA TYR A 14 -16.83 29.57 -22.07
C TYR A 14 -16.41 30.72 -21.15
N ASN A 15 -15.34 30.55 -20.36
CA ASN A 15 -14.85 31.56 -19.43
C ASN A 15 -14.26 32.80 -20.14
N SER A 16 -13.71 32.64 -21.35
CA SER A 16 -13.14 33.75 -22.12
C SER A 16 -14.19 34.54 -22.91
N ASN A 17 -15.22 33.88 -23.46
CA ASN A 17 -16.32 34.58 -24.13
C ASN A 17 -17.67 33.88 -23.88
N PRO A 18 -18.38 34.17 -22.77
CA PRO A 18 -19.61 33.48 -22.41
C PRO A 18 -20.83 33.89 -23.22
N ARG A 19 -20.77 35.02 -23.96
CA ARG A 19 -21.92 35.56 -24.69
C ARG A 19 -22.26 34.68 -25.89
N GLY A 20 -23.49 34.16 -25.91
CA GLY A 20 -24.00 33.32 -27.00
C GLY A 20 -23.52 31.87 -26.99
N MET A 21 -22.76 31.46 -25.97
CA MET A 21 -22.31 30.08 -25.79
C MET A 21 -23.18 29.35 -24.75
N GLN A 22 -23.48 28.08 -25.00
CA GLN A 22 -24.07 27.23 -23.97
C GLN A 22 -23.04 26.96 -22.87
N ARG A 23 -23.48 27.02 -21.62
CA ARG A 23 -22.63 26.69 -20.47
C ARG A 23 -22.24 25.21 -20.55
N PRO A 24 -20.94 24.86 -20.51
CA PRO A 24 -20.52 23.47 -20.47
C PRO A 24 -21.11 22.73 -19.27
N GLU A 25 -21.48 21.47 -19.47
CA GLU A 25 -21.97 20.62 -18.38
C GLU A 25 -20.86 20.41 -17.34
N VAL A 26 -21.25 20.42 -16.06
CA VAL A 26 -20.32 20.17 -14.96
C VAL A 26 -20.15 18.66 -14.80
N ASN A 27 -18.97 18.14 -15.14
CA ASN A 27 -18.62 16.75 -14.89
C ASN A 27 -17.56 16.69 -13.77
N LYS A 28 -17.98 16.23 -12.58
CA LYS A 28 -17.12 16.16 -11.39
C LYS A 28 -15.88 15.29 -11.61
N SER A 29 -16.01 14.18 -12.34
CA SER A 29 -14.91 13.27 -12.62
C SER A 29 -13.85 13.90 -13.53
N LEU A 30 -14.28 14.61 -14.58
CA LEU A 30 -13.34 15.32 -15.47
C LEU A 30 -12.72 16.55 -14.80
N ALA A 31 -13.46 17.21 -13.90
CA ALA A 31 -12.94 18.29 -13.07
C ALA A 31 -11.85 17.79 -12.10
N ALA A 32 -12.03 16.62 -11.50
CA ALA A 32 -11.04 16.03 -10.58
C ALA A 32 -9.71 15.67 -11.27
N LEU A 33 -9.71 15.45 -12.59
CA LEU A 33 -8.50 15.16 -13.37
C LEU A 33 -7.72 16.41 -13.81
N GLN A 34 -8.28 17.61 -13.62
CA GLN A 34 -7.62 18.85 -14.07
C GLN A 34 -6.27 19.10 -13.38
N PRO A 35 -6.10 18.93 -12.05
CA PRO A 35 -4.80 19.13 -11.41
C PRO A 35 -3.72 18.19 -11.95
N VAL A 36 -4.10 16.97 -12.35
CA VAL A 36 -3.19 15.99 -12.93
C VAL A 36 -2.74 16.41 -14.33
N ILE A 37 -3.68 16.84 -15.19
CA ILE A 37 -3.40 17.26 -16.56
C ILE A 37 -2.63 18.58 -16.59
N ASN A 38 -2.84 19.45 -15.61
CA ASN A 38 -2.10 20.70 -15.45
C ASN A 38 -0.70 20.49 -14.86
N GLY A 39 -0.37 19.26 -14.40
CA GLY A 39 0.90 18.96 -13.76
C GLY A 39 1.04 19.56 -12.36
N GLU A 40 -0.07 19.93 -11.71
CA GLU A 40 -0.11 20.38 -10.32
C GLU A 40 -0.02 19.19 -9.36
N MET A 41 -0.55 18.03 -9.76
CA MET A 41 -0.56 16.80 -8.97
C MET A 41 0.07 15.63 -9.75
N PRO A 42 1.04 14.89 -9.17
CA PRO A 42 1.60 13.72 -9.83
C PRO A 42 0.66 12.51 -9.75
N VAL A 43 0.72 11.63 -10.75
CA VAL A 43 0.03 10.34 -10.75
C VAL A 43 0.95 9.28 -10.15
N ILE A 44 0.45 8.52 -9.19
CA ILE A 44 1.16 7.37 -8.63
C ILE A 44 0.65 6.10 -9.31
N PHE A 45 1.50 5.46 -10.11
CA PHE A 45 1.19 4.17 -10.71
C PHE A 45 1.63 3.06 -9.77
N ASN A 46 0.68 2.28 -9.23
CA ASN A 46 0.98 1.10 -8.43
C ASN A 46 1.21 -0.10 -9.36
N VAL A 47 2.47 -0.46 -9.56
CA VAL A 47 2.91 -1.48 -10.52
C VAL A 47 4.07 -2.29 -9.94
N GLY A 48 4.09 -3.60 -10.18
CA GLY A 48 5.10 -4.49 -9.60
C GLY A 48 6.14 -4.94 -10.62
N SER A 49 5.68 -5.33 -11.80
CA SER A 49 6.53 -6.01 -12.79
C SER A 49 7.21 -5.07 -13.78
N VAL A 50 8.32 -5.51 -14.37
CA VAL A 50 9.05 -4.77 -15.41
C VAL A 50 8.12 -4.31 -16.56
N ARG A 51 7.20 -5.17 -16.99
CA ARG A 51 6.26 -4.86 -18.09
C ARG A 51 5.28 -3.77 -17.70
N GLU A 52 4.74 -3.83 -16.48
CA GLU A 52 3.82 -2.82 -15.97
C GLU A 52 4.52 -1.48 -15.77
N ILE A 53 5.74 -1.48 -15.22
CA ILE A 53 6.54 -0.26 -15.04
C ILE A 53 6.79 0.44 -16.38
N LYS A 54 7.24 -0.32 -17.41
CA LYS A 54 7.47 0.25 -18.75
C LYS A 54 6.19 0.82 -19.37
N ARG A 55 5.05 0.11 -19.22
CA ARG A 55 3.75 0.58 -19.73
C ARG A 55 3.25 1.83 -19.01
N ALA A 56 3.40 1.89 -17.68
CA ALA A 56 3.01 3.04 -16.88
C ALA A 56 3.81 4.29 -17.28
N ILE A 57 5.12 4.14 -17.47
CA ILE A 57 5.99 5.24 -17.93
C ILE A 57 5.60 5.69 -19.34
N ALA A 58 5.40 4.75 -20.27
CA ALA A 58 4.98 5.09 -21.64
C ALA A 58 3.65 5.88 -21.66
N LEU A 59 2.68 5.45 -20.85
CA LEU A 59 1.40 6.15 -20.70
C LEU A 59 1.58 7.56 -20.12
N ALA A 60 2.43 7.71 -19.11
CA ALA A 60 2.70 9.01 -18.51
C ALA A 60 3.40 9.96 -19.50
N GLU A 61 4.34 9.46 -20.30
CA GLU A 61 5.03 10.25 -21.33
C GLU A 61 4.08 10.68 -22.45
N GLU A 62 3.19 9.79 -22.91
CA GLU A 62 2.20 10.08 -23.95
C GLU A 62 1.31 11.27 -23.57
N PHE A 63 0.83 11.29 -22.32
CA PHE A 63 -0.03 12.35 -21.80
C PHE A 63 0.72 13.47 -21.07
N LYS A 64 2.07 13.47 -21.10
CA LYS A 64 2.94 14.45 -20.43
C LYS A 64 2.63 14.64 -18.94
N LEU A 65 2.31 13.55 -18.25
CA LEU A 65 1.95 13.57 -16.84
C LEU A 65 3.19 13.57 -15.95
N LYS A 66 3.13 14.29 -14.83
CA LYS A 66 4.06 14.04 -13.73
C LYS A 66 3.69 12.70 -13.10
N TYR A 67 4.68 11.84 -12.88
CA TYR A 67 4.41 10.48 -12.38
C TYR A 67 5.41 10.02 -11.32
N LEU A 68 4.94 9.10 -10.48
CA LEU A 68 5.73 8.32 -9.53
C LEU A 68 5.37 6.84 -9.72
N ILE A 69 6.34 5.95 -9.52
CA ILE A 69 6.13 4.50 -9.61
C ILE A 69 6.10 3.92 -8.19
N ALA A 70 4.99 3.33 -7.77
CA ALA A 70 4.85 2.66 -6.48
C ALA A 70 4.82 1.14 -6.64
N GLY A 71 5.29 0.42 -5.61
CA GLY A 71 5.37 -1.04 -5.64
C GLY A 71 6.76 -1.49 -6.09
N ALA A 72 7.00 -1.39 -7.40
CA ALA A 72 8.28 -1.50 -8.09
C ALA A 72 9.21 -2.63 -7.61
N THR A 73 8.65 -3.79 -7.27
CA THR A 73 9.41 -4.92 -6.71
C THR A 73 10.51 -5.39 -7.68
N ASP A 74 10.21 -5.40 -8.98
CA ASP A 74 11.16 -5.83 -10.03
C ASP A 74 12.06 -4.69 -10.54
N SER A 75 12.12 -3.57 -9.82
CA SER A 75 12.90 -2.40 -10.24
C SER A 75 14.41 -2.65 -10.31
N TYR A 76 14.91 -3.68 -9.63
CA TYR A 76 16.32 -4.09 -9.68
C TYR A 76 16.77 -4.49 -11.09
N GLU A 77 15.87 -5.03 -11.91
CA GLU A 77 16.20 -5.47 -13.28
C GLU A 77 16.31 -4.30 -14.27
N ILE A 78 15.71 -3.15 -13.94
CA ILE A 78 15.53 -2.02 -14.85
C ILE A 78 15.98 -0.68 -14.25
N ALA A 79 16.92 -0.71 -13.30
CA ALA A 79 17.39 0.48 -12.60
C ALA A 79 17.96 1.54 -13.58
N ASP A 80 18.75 1.12 -14.57
CA ASP A 80 19.30 2.03 -15.59
C ASP A 80 18.21 2.63 -16.48
N PHE A 81 17.20 1.83 -16.83
CA PHE A 81 16.05 2.33 -17.57
C PHE A 81 15.27 3.38 -16.76
N LEU A 82 15.01 3.10 -15.48
CA LEU A 82 14.35 4.06 -14.57
C LEU A 82 15.16 5.36 -14.46
N LYS A 83 16.50 5.26 -14.42
CA LYS A 83 17.38 6.43 -14.41
C LYS A 83 17.28 7.25 -15.69
N SER A 84 17.34 6.59 -16.86
CA SER A 84 17.23 7.27 -18.16
C SER A 84 15.90 8.02 -18.33
N LYS A 85 14.84 7.53 -17.67
CA LYS A 85 13.51 8.15 -17.65
C LYS A 85 13.32 9.18 -16.54
N ASN A 86 14.34 9.44 -15.71
CA ASN A 86 14.25 10.26 -14.50
C ASN A 86 13.05 9.87 -13.61
N ALA A 87 12.72 8.58 -13.58
CA ALA A 87 11.61 8.07 -12.79
C ALA A 87 11.95 8.14 -11.29
N THR A 88 10.96 8.48 -10.48
CA THR A 88 11.05 8.40 -9.02
C THR A 88 10.23 7.21 -8.52
N VAL A 89 10.81 6.44 -7.60
CA VAL A 89 10.27 5.14 -7.17
C VAL A 89 9.88 5.15 -5.69
N LEU A 90 8.63 4.83 -5.39
CA LEU A 90 8.14 4.48 -4.06
C LEU A 90 8.24 2.97 -3.89
N LEU A 91 9.42 2.52 -3.45
CA LEU A 91 9.76 1.10 -3.35
C LEU A 91 8.98 0.44 -2.20
N SER A 92 8.23 -0.61 -2.50
CA SER A 92 7.52 -1.37 -1.48
C SER A 92 8.48 -2.23 -0.66
N LEU A 93 8.40 -2.11 0.66
CA LEU A 93 9.09 -3.00 1.60
C LEU A 93 8.28 -4.28 1.91
N SER A 94 7.17 -4.52 1.19
CA SER A 94 6.40 -5.77 1.29
C SER A 94 7.03 -6.87 0.44
N PHE A 95 8.16 -7.42 0.89
CA PHE A 95 8.85 -8.49 0.17
C PHE A 95 8.05 -9.81 0.19
N PRO A 96 8.05 -10.58 -0.91
CA PRO A 96 7.37 -11.86 -0.97
C PRO A 96 7.91 -12.81 0.12
N GLN A 97 7.00 -13.38 0.91
CA GLN A 97 7.35 -14.31 1.98
C GLN A 97 7.18 -15.76 1.50
N LYS A 98 7.77 -16.70 2.24
CA LYS A 98 7.47 -18.12 2.06
C LYS A 98 6.03 -18.39 2.54
N PRO A 99 5.16 -19.00 1.72
CA PRO A 99 3.84 -19.41 2.16
C PRO A 99 3.92 -20.32 3.40
N LEU A 100 3.03 -20.08 4.37
CA LEU A 100 2.89 -20.95 5.53
C LEU A 100 2.27 -22.28 5.10
N GLY A 101 2.89 -23.40 5.50
CA GLY A 101 2.36 -24.75 5.22
C GLY A 101 2.77 -25.36 3.89
N LEU A 102 3.81 -24.83 3.21
CA LEU A 102 4.43 -25.57 2.10
C LEU A 102 5.09 -26.85 2.63
N GLU A 103 4.49 -27.99 2.30
CA GLU A 103 5.01 -29.32 2.64
C GLU A 103 6.28 -29.64 1.85
N ASP A 104 6.33 -29.25 0.57
CA ASP A 104 7.49 -29.43 -0.30
C ASP A 104 8.06 -28.06 -0.77
N PRO A 105 9.26 -27.66 -0.33
CA PRO A 105 9.94 -26.46 -0.80
C PRO A 105 10.25 -26.43 -2.31
N GLU A 106 10.34 -27.59 -2.97
CA GLU A 106 10.65 -27.69 -4.41
C GLU A 106 9.41 -27.51 -5.29
N SER A 107 8.21 -27.48 -4.70
CA SER A 107 6.96 -27.18 -5.40
C SER A 107 6.87 -25.71 -5.87
N GLU A 108 7.71 -24.82 -5.32
CA GLU A 108 7.76 -23.42 -5.76
C GLU A 108 8.54 -23.27 -7.07
N SER A 109 8.00 -22.51 -8.02
CA SER A 109 8.71 -22.21 -9.26
C SER A 109 10.03 -21.44 -9.00
N LEU A 110 11.06 -21.71 -9.79
CA LEU A 110 12.35 -20.99 -9.74
C LEU A 110 12.20 -19.47 -9.83
N ARG A 111 11.16 -18.99 -10.51
CA ARG A 111 10.84 -17.56 -10.62
C ARG A 111 10.51 -16.96 -9.25
N VAL A 112 9.63 -17.59 -8.48
CA VAL A 112 9.21 -17.11 -7.15
C VAL A 112 10.40 -17.12 -6.18
N LEU A 113 11.25 -18.15 -6.26
CA LEU A 113 12.46 -18.23 -5.45
C LEU A 113 13.44 -17.09 -5.75
N ARG A 114 13.63 -16.75 -7.03
CA ARG A 114 14.45 -15.60 -7.45
C ARG A 114 13.86 -14.27 -6.98
N GLU A 115 12.56 -14.05 -7.22
CA GLU A 115 11.88 -12.83 -6.77
C GLU A 115 12.05 -12.60 -5.26
N ARG A 116 11.95 -13.66 -4.45
CA ARG A 116 12.19 -13.61 -3.00
C ARG A 116 13.63 -13.26 -2.64
N ALA A 117 14.60 -13.78 -3.36
CA ALA A 117 16.02 -13.52 -3.11
C ALA A 117 16.45 -12.11 -3.57
N ASP A 118 15.83 -11.59 -4.63
CA ASP A 118 16.26 -10.35 -5.29
C ASP A 118 15.47 -9.12 -4.83
N ALA A 119 14.22 -9.27 -4.37
CA ALA A 119 13.42 -8.13 -3.90
C ALA A 119 14.13 -7.24 -2.85
N PRO A 120 14.84 -7.79 -1.83
CA PRO A 120 15.59 -6.94 -0.88
C PRO A 120 16.74 -6.14 -1.51
N LYS A 121 17.29 -6.60 -2.65
CA LYS A 121 18.40 -5.94 -3.37
C LYS A 121 17.94 -4.75 -4.20
N ALA A 122 16.65 -4.57 -4.43
CA ALA A 122 16.10 -3.52 -5.27
C ALA A 122 16.52 -2.12 -4.85
N ALA A 123 16.48 -1.82 -3.54
CA ALA A 123 16.90 -0.52 -3.04
C ALA A 123 18.38 -0.23 -3.33
N ALA A 124 19.25 -1.24 -3.18
CA ALA A 124 20.67 -1.12 -3.47
C ALA A 124 20.93 -0.91 -4.97
N ALA A 125 20.19 -1.61 -5.84
CA ALA A 125 20.29 -1.43 -7.29
C ALA A 125 19.85 -0.02 -7.73
N LEU A 126 18.73 0.47 -7.19
CA LEU A 126 18.22 1.82 -7.46
C LEU A 126 19.22 2.90 -6.99
N SER A 127 19.76 2.74 -5.78
CA SER A 127 20.77 3.66 -5.24
C SER A 127 22.03 3.69 -6.11
N LYS A 128 22.56 2.53 -6.53
CA LYS A 128 23.74 2.43 -7.40
C LYS A 128 23.52 3.07 -8.77
N ALA A 129 22.33 2.94 -9.35
CA ALA A 129 21.96 3.59 -10.60
C ALA A 129 21.65 5.10 -10.44
N GLY A 130 21.65 5.62 -9.22
CA GLY A 130 21.32 7.02 -8.93
C GLY A 130 19.85 7.36 -9.18
N VAL A 131 18.95 6.38 -9.08
CA VAL A 131 17.49 6.58 -9.16
C VAL A 131 17.00 7.10 -7.82
N ARG A 132 16.15 8.14 -7.84
CA ARG A 132 15.55 8.64 -6.61
C ARG A 132 14.46 7.68 -6.14
N PHE A 133 14.56 7.22 -4.89
CA PHE A 133 13.56 6.35 -4.30
C PHE A 133 13.19 6.73 -2.87
N ALA A 134 12.04 6.27 -2.41
CA ALA A 134 11.61 6.31 -1.01
C ALA A 134 10.92 4.99 -0.63
N PHE A 135 10.95 4.63 0.64
CA PHE A 135 10.32 3.39 1.10
C PHE A 135 8.82 3.58 1.34
N SER A 136 8.04 2.60 0.90
CA SER A 136 6.59 2.51 1.11
C SER A 136 6.24 1.21 1.82
N SER A 137 5.21 1.26 2.68
CA SER A 137 4.69 0.06 3.34
C SER A 137 4.07 -0.92 2.35
N GLY A 138 3.61 -0.43 1.19
CA GLY A 138 2.91 -1.25 0.20
C GLY A 138 1.76 -2.03 0.84
N THR A 139 1.82 -3.35 0.76
CA THR A 139 0.82 -4.29 1.28
C THR A 139 1.20 -4.93 2.62
N LEU A 140 2.15 -4.34 3.37
CA LEU A 140 2.54 -4.87 4.69
C LEU A 140 1.34 -4.87 5.65
N THR A 141 1.08 -6.04 6.25
CA THR A 141 0.04 -6.20 7.28
C THR A 141 0.54 -5.84 8.67
N ARG A 142 1.85 -6.00 8.92
CA ARG A 142 2.49 -5.73 10.22
C ARG A 142 3.40 -4.50 10.12
N PRO A 143 3.10 -3.42 10.85
CA PRO A 143 3.95 -2.22 10.86
C PRO A 143 5.39 -2.49 11.31
N ALA A 144 5.60 -3.45 12.22
CA ALA A 144 6.93 -3.83 12.70
C ALA A 144 7.85 -4.36 11.59
N ASP A 145 7.28 -4.97 10.54
CA ASP A 145 8.05 -5.55 9.45
C ASP A 145 8.66 -4.48 8.53
N TYR A 146 8.18 -3.23 8.62
CA TYR A 146 8.68 -2.12 7.82
C TYR A 146 10.16 -1.84 8.09
N LEU A 147 10.55 -1.62 9.35
CA LEU A 147 11.95 -1.39 9.71
C LEU A 147 12.81 -2.65 9.53
N VAL A 148 12.24 -3.83 9.77
CA VAL A 148 12.94 -5.11 9.54
C VAL A 148 13.28 -5.29 8.07
N ASN A 149 12.35 -4.99 7.16
CA ASN A 149 12.58 -5.10 5.72
C ASN A 149 13.50 -3.98 5.20
N ALA A 150 13.45 -2.77 5.77
CA ALA A 150 14.44 -1.74 5.48
C ALA A 150 15.87 -2.19 5.88
N ALA A 151 16.01 -2.82 7.06
CA ALA A 151 17.28 -3.40 7.50
C ALA A 151 17.75 -4.54 6.57
N ARG A 152 16.84 -5.39 6.08
CA ARG A 152 17.17 -6.41 5.07
C ARG A 152 17.72 -5.80 3.78
N SER A 153 17.23 -4.64 3.34
CA SER A 153 17.82 -3.95 2.18
C SER A 153 19.26 -3.48 2.44
N ILE A 154 19.57 -3.07 3.67
CA ILE A 154 20.95 -2.71 4.08
C ILE A 154 21.84 -3.95 4.07
N GLU A 155 21.38 -5.06 4.65
CA GLU A 155 22.07 -6.36 4.61
C GLU A 155 22.35 -6.83 3.16
N ASN A 156 21.53 -6.41 2.20
CA ASN A 156 21.66 -6.72 0.77
C ASN A 156 22.38 -5.63 -0.05
N GLY A 157 23.12 -4.74 0.60
CA GLY A 157 24.08 -3.84 -0.05
C GLY A 157 23.63 -2.39 -0.23
N LEU A 158 22.53 -1.97 0.40
CA LEU A 158 22.19 -0.55 0.54
C LEU A 158 23.00 0.08 1.68
N SER A 159 23.50 1.30 1.52
CA SER A 159 24.16 2.00 2.62
C SER A 159 23.14 2.45 3.68
N LYS A 160 23.55 2.48 4.95
CA LYS A 160 22.69 2.96 6.06
C LYS A 160 22.23 4.40 5.85
N ASP A 161 23.10 5.25 5.31
CA ASP A 161 22.81 6.65 5.02
C ASP A 161 21.73 6.80 3.94
N GLU A 162 21.84 6.05 2.84
CA GLU A 162 20.81 6.07 1.80
C GLU A 162 19.49 5.46 2.28
N ALA A 163 19.53 4.43 3.12
CA ALA A 163 18.34 3.89 3.77
C ALA A 163 17.65 4.94 4.66
N LEU A 164 18.42 5.70 5.45
CA LEU A 164 17.89 6.76 6.30
C LEU A 164 17.27 7.89 5.47
N LYS A 165 17.92 8.31 4.38
CA LYS A 165 17.37 9.31 3.45
C LYS A 165 16.06 8.83 2.81
N ALA A 166 15.98 7.55 2.42
CA ALA A 166 14.79 6.94 1.85
C ALA A 166 13.60 6.86 2.82
N LEU A 167 13.86 6.91 4.13
CA LEU A 167 12.85 6.99 5.19
C LEU A 167 12.44 8.42 5.56
N THR A 168 13.27 9.42 5.23
CA THR A 168 13.15 10.79 5.79
C THR A 168 13.12 11.86 4.71
N ILE A 169 14.28 12.31 4.23
CA ILE A 169 14.38 13.47 3.33
C ILE A 169 13.89 13.18 1.91
N TYR A 170 14.08 11.97 1.38
CA TYR A 170 13.62 11.63 0.04
C TYR A 170 12.10 11.68 -0.09
N PRO A 171 11.29 11.02 0.75
CA PRO A 171 9.84 11.16 0.65
C PRO A 171 9.39 12.61 0.86
N ALA A 172 10.01 13.35 1.79
CA ALA A 172 9.70 14.77 1.98
C ALA A 172 9.95 15.59 0.70
N GLN A 173 11.08 15.39 0.02
CA GLN A 173 11.41 16.08 -1.24
C GLN A 173 10.49 15.65 -2.39
N ILE A 174 10.14 14.37 -2.49
CA ILE A 174 9.24 13.84 -3.53
C ILE A 174 7.87 14.51 -3.47
N PHE A 175 7.36 14.77 -2.26
CA PHE A 175 6.07 15.42 -2.04
C PHE A 175 6.16 16.94 -1.86
N GLY A 176 7.33 17.56 -2.10
CA GLY A 176 7.51 19.02 -2.01
C GLY A 176 7.53 19.59 -0.59
N LEU A 177 7.75 18.75 0.42
CA LEU A 177 7.79 19.11 1.84
C LEU A 177 9.22 19.11 2.43
N GLY A 178 10.26 19.00 1.59
CA GLY A 178 11.66 18.91 2.04
C GLY A 178 12.16 20.12 2.85
N GLU A 179 11.55 21.30 2.67
CA GLU A 179 11.84 22.50 3.46
C GLU A 179 11.19 22.46 4.86
N GLN A 180 10.17 21.63 5.05
CA GLN A 180 9.43 21.54 6.32
C GLN A 180 9.76 20.26 7.10
N LEU A 181 10.13 19.18 6.42
CA LEU A 181 10.23 17.83 6.96
C LEU A 181 11.45 17.07 6.43
N GLY A 182 11.81 16.00 7.14
CA GLY A 182 12.76 14.99 6.65
C GLY A 182 14.23 15.21 7.01
N SER A 183 14.59 16.33 7.64
CA SER A 183 15.92 16.52 8.24
C SER A 183 15.86 17.36 9.51
N ILE A 184 16.92 17.31 10.31
CA ILE A 184 17.06 18.07 11.56
C ILE A 184 17.82 19.36 11.25
N GLU A 185 17.08 20.39 10.83
CA GLU A 185 17.60 21.70 10.46
C GLU A 185 16.75 22.82 11.08
N LYS A 186 17.37 23.98 11.30
CA LYS A 186 16.65 25.15 11.85
C LYS A 186 15.54 25.58 10.91
N GLY A 187 14.33 25.75 11.46
CA GLY A 187 13.13 26.18 10.72
C GLY A 187 12.23 25.05 10.24
N LYS A 188 12.65 23.79 10.35
CA LYS A 188 11.81 22.61 10.05
C LYS A 188 10.95 22.20 11.23
N ILE A 189 9.90 21.44 10.95
CA ILE A 189 8.99 20.91 11.97
C ILE A 189 9.74 19.87 12.81
N ALA A 190 9.65 20.01 14.14
CA ALA A 190 10.35 19.15 15.09
C ALA A 190 9.65 17.79 15.28
N ASN A 191 9.68 16.96 14.25
CA ASN A 191 9.28 15.55 14.30
C ASN A 191 10.53 14.68 14.52
N LEU A 192 10.74 14.25 15.76
CA LEU A 192 11.97 13.58 16.17
C LEU A 192 11.68 12.22 16.82
N VAL A 193 12.52 11.23 16.54
CA VAL A 193 12.47 9.92 17.18
C VAL A 193 13.79 9.69 17.89
N LEU A 194 13.73 9.52 19.21
CA LEU A 194 14.89 9.18 20.03
C LEU A 194 14.89 7.69 20.26
N ALA A 195 15.91 7.02 19.71
CA ALA A 195 16.11 5.60 19.85
C ALA A 195 17.32 5.31 20.75
N SER A 196 17.38 4.12 21.36
CA SER A 196 18.50 3.71 22.21
C SER A 196 19.81 3.43 21.45
N GLY A 197 19.75 3.35 20.12
CA GLY A 197 20.85 2.98 19.24
C GLY A 197 20.48 3.17 17.76
N ASP A 198 21.16 2.46 16.87
CA ASP A 198 20.88 2.47 15.44
C ASP A 198 19.44 1.98 15.16
N ILE A 199 18.66 2.76 14.40
CA ILE A 199 17.25 2.48 14.13
C ILE A 199 17.03 1.18 13.35
N PHE A 200 18.05 0.68 12.66
CA PHE A 200 18.00 -0.57 11.90
C PHE A 200 18.42 -1.80 12.73
N ASP A 201 18.90 -1.62 13.96
CA ASP A 201 19.23 -2.72 14.85
C ASP A 201 17.95 -3.30 15.50
N LYS A 202 17.87 -4.63 15.54
CA LYS A 202 16.75 -5.39 16.12
C LYS A 202 16.58 -5.14 17.62
N ASN A 203 17.67 -4.79 18.31
CA ASN A 203 17.64 -4.53 19.75
C ASN A 203 17.30 -3.07 20.11
N THR A 204 17.19 -2.19 19.11
CA THR A 204 16.93 -0.78 19.34
C THR A 204 15.49 -0.55 19.78
N LYS A 205 15.34 0.24 20.84
CA LYS A 205 14.04 0.65 21.37
C LYS A 205 13.85 2.14 21.16
N VAL A 206 12.68 2.52 20.65
CA VAL A 206 12.25 3.92 20.61
C VAL A 206 11.91 4.35 22.04
N ARG A 207 12.63 5.36 22.55
CA ARG A 207 12.44 5.91 23.90
C ARG A 207 11.44 7.05 23.92
N HIS A 208 11.58 7.98 22.97
CA HIS A 208 10.72 9.16 22.88
C HIS A 208 10.41 9.46 21.42
N VAL A 209 9.20 9.98 21.19
CA VAL A 209 8.77 10.52 19.91
C VAL A 209 8.30 11.95 20.17
N PHE A 210 8.78 12.90 19.38
CA PHE A 210 8.31 14.27 19.37
C PHE A 210 7.54 14.50 18.07
N ILE A 211 6.36 15.09 18.18
CA ILE A 211 5.52 15.47 17.05
C ILE A 211 5.25 16.96 17.20
N ASP A 212 5.63 17.76 16.20
CA ASP A 212 5.50 19.22 16.24
C ASP A 212 6.11 19.84 17.51
N GLY A 213 7.28 19.33 17.91
CA GLY A 213 8.00 19.76 19.12
C GLY A 213 7.39 19.31 20.45
N LYS A 214 6.26 18.60 20.44
CA LYS A 214 5.60 18.09 21.65
C LYS A 214 5.96 16.63 21.87
N LEU A 215 6.29 16.27 23.11
CA LEU A 215 6.54 14.89 23.48
C LEU A 215 5.25 14.07 23.34
N PHE A 216 5.32 13.00 22.55
CA PHE A 216 4.26 12.03 22.38
C PHE A 216 4.50 10.83 23.30
N GLU A 217 3.53 10.52 24.16
CA GLU A 217 3.62 9.38 25.06
C GLU A 217 3.41 8.07 24.31
N ILE A 218 4.46 7.25 24.27
CA ILE A 218 4.39 5.91 23.69
C ILE A 218 3.73 4.99 24.71
N LYS A 219 2.45 4.70 24.52
CA LYS A 219 1.77 3.67 25.32
C LYS A 219 2.38 2.31 24.96
N ALA A 220 2.98 1.63 25.94
CA ALA A 220 3.39 0.25 25.75
C ALA A 220 2.15 -0.60 25.42
N PRO A 221 2.25 -1.59 24.52
CA PRO A 221 1.15 -2.50 24.26
C PRO A 221 0.80 -3.22 25.58
N THR A 222 -0.35 -2.88 26.16
CA THR A 222 -0.89 -3.53 27.35
C THR A 222 -1.55 -4.84 26.93
N GLY A 223 -0.82 -5.94 27.03
CA GLY A 223 -1.37 -7.29 26.90
C GLY A 223 -0.27 -8.35 26.88
N PRO A 224 -0.41 -9.46 27.62
CA PRO A 224 0.51 -10.59 27.45
C PRO A 224 0.45 -11.08 25.99
N PRO A 225 1.58 -11.56 25.42
CA PRO A 225 1.56 -12.14 24.08
C PRO A 225 0.49 -13.22 24.06
N ALA A 226 -0.46 -13.13 23.11
CA ALA A 226 -1.49 -14.12 22.94
C ALA A 226 -0.81 -15.49 22.79
N GLY A 227 -0.83 -16.26 23.88
CA GLY A 227 -0.27 -17.59 23.92
C GLY A 227 -0.98 -18.41 22.87
N ILE A 228 -0.19 -18.98 21.95
CA ILE A 228 -0.65 -20.05 21.08
C ILE A 228 -1.26 -21.12 22.00
N PRO A 229 -2.55 -21.48 21.89
CA PRO A 229 -3.10 -22.57 22.66
C PRO A 229 -2.32 -23.84 22.26
N GLY A 230 -1.49 -24.32 23.19
CA GLY A 230 -0.68 -25.51 22.99
C GLY A 230 -1.57 -26.71 22.72
N GLY A 231 -1.48 -27.25 21.51
CA GLY A 231 -1.98 -28.58 21.18
C GLY A 231 -1.03 -29.63 21.76
N GLY A 232 -1.54 -30.48 22.65
CA GLY A 232 -0.86 -31.66 23.16
C GLY A 232 -1.85 -32.65 23.77
N GLY A 233 -2.08 -33.79 23.07
CA GLY A 233 -2.88 -34.95 23.53
C GLY A 233 -2.20 -35.74 24.67
N ARG A 234 -2.70 -36.86 25.22
CA ARG A 234 -3.63 -37.95 24.84
C ARG A 234 -4.18 -38.57 26.16
N GLY A 235 -5.48 -38.87 26.34
CA GLY A 235 -6.14 -40.19 26.16
C GLY A 235 -6.31 -40.96 27.51
N PRO A 236 -7.06 -42.10 27.63
CA PRO A 236 -8.25 -42.59 26.92
C PRO A 236 -9.41 -43.05 27.87
N GLY A 237 -10.63 -43.30 27.34
CA GLY A 237 -11.53 -44.33 27.89
C GLY A 237 -13.04 -44.07 27.97
N ARG A 238 -13.81 -45.02 27.39
CA ARG A 238 -15.23 -45.42 27.59
C ARG A 238 -16.36 -44.65 26.86
N GLY A 239 -16.96 -45.31 25.86
CA GLY A 239 -18.36 -45.10 25.42
C GLY A 239 -19.33 -46.01 26.22
N PRO A 240 -20.53 -46.38 25.70
CA PRO A 240 -21.26 -45.84 24.54
C PRO A 240 -22.76 -45.54 24.81
N GLY A 241 -23.41 -44.79 23.89
CA GLY A 241 -24.84 -44.93 23.56
C GLY A 241 -25.85 -44.02 24.26
N ALA A 242 -26.51 -43.14 23.50
CA ALA A 242 -27.95 -42.85 23.59
C ALA A 242 -28.40 -41.94 22.43
N THR A 243 -29.39 -42.43 21.69
CA THR A 243 -30.12 -41.86 20.55
C THR A 243 -30.95 -40.62 20.95
N PRO A 244 -31.19 -39.64 20.05
CA PRO A 244 -32.00 -38.46 20.37
C PRO A 244 -33.51 -38.75 20.25
N PRO A 245 -34.39 -38.05 21.01
CA PRO A 245 -35.83 -38.31 20.99
C PRO A 245 -36.54 -37.55 19.85
N GLN A 246 -37.55 -38.21 19.26
CA GLN A 246 -38.57 -37.61 18.39
C GLN A 246 -39.96 -37.67 19.04
N SER A 247 -40.69 -36.58 18.82
CA SER A 247 -42.16 -36.39 18.65
C SER A 247 -43.16 -36.89 19.69
N GLU A 248 -44.05 -35.98 20.09
CA GLU A 248 -45.47 -36.28 20.29
C GLU A 248 -46.34 -35.16 19.66
N ALA A 249 -47.31 -35.57 18.84
CA ALA A 249 -48.48 -34.81 18.41
C ALA A 249 -49.69 -35.22 19.28
N PRO A 250 -50.89 -34.58 19.15
CA PRO A 250 -51.92 -35.25 18.35
C PRO A 250 -53.00 -34.37 17.66
N ALA A 251 -53.64 -35.01 16.64
CA ALA A 251 -55.06 -34.99 16.19
C ALA A 251 -55.75 -33.66 15.76
N GLU A 252 -56.06 -33.46 14.47
CA GLU A 252 -57.25 -33.90 13.67
C GLU A 252 -58.49 -32.97 13.78
N SER A 253 -58.90 -32.33 12.66
CA SER A 253 -60.17 -32.60 11.95
C SER A 253 -60.52 -31.52 10.92
N SER A 254 -60.55 -31.92 9.64
CA SER A 254 -61.59 -31.70 8.62
C SER A 254 -62.39 -30.38 8.56
N SER A 255 -62.31 -29.67 7.43
CA SER A 255 -63.45 -29.49 6.49
C SER A 255 -63.11 -28.54 5.34
N GLU A 256 -63.62 -28.91 4.17
CA GLU A 256 -63.59 -28.19 2.90
C GLU A 256 -64.42 -26.90 2.93
N GLY A 257 -64.06 -25.92 2.10
CA GLY A 257 -64.90 -24.74 1.87
C GLY A 257 -64.29 -23.76 0.88
N SER A 258 -64.87 -23.70 -0.31
CA SER A 258 -64.52 -22.91 -1.48
C SER A 258 -64.96 -21.43 -1.40
N ALA A 259 -64.54 -20.66 -2.42
CA ALA A 259 -64.85 -19.26 -2.77
C ALA A 259 -64.03 -18.20 -2.01
N GLY A 260 -63.37 -17.21 -2.61
CA GLY A 260 -63.56 -16.53 -3.90
C GLY A 260 -63.62 -15.01 -3.61
N ILE A 261 -63.13 -14.18 -4.55
CA ILE A 261 -63.33 -12.71 -4.66
C ILE A 261 -62.36 -11.87 -3.80
N ALA A 262 -61.28 -11.31 -4.36
CA ALA A 262 -61.14 -10.12 -5.20
C ALA A 262 -61.08 -8.77 -4.42
N LEU A 263 -59.90 -8.15 -4.52
CA LEU A 263 -59.54 -6.72 -4.60
C LEU A 263 -60.69 -5.68 -4.64
N PRO A 264 -60.47 -4.45 -4.12
CA PRO A 264 -59.80 -3.43 -4.95
C PRO A 264 -58.82 -2.49 -4.24
N ARG A 265 -58.01 -1.88 -5.11
CA ARG A 265 -57.05 -0.79 -4.89
C ARG A 265 -57.75 0.54 -4.60
N GLU A 266 -57.03 1.44 -3.94
CA GLU A 266 -56.81 2.82 -4.40
C GLU A 266 -55.31 3.10 -4.39
#